data_AF-A0A968JJ24-F1
#
_entry.id   AF-A0A968JJ24-F1
#
_cell.length_a   1.000
_cell.length_b   1.000
_cell.length_c   1.000
_cell.angle_alpha   90.00
_cell.angle_beta   90.00
_cell.angle_gamma   90.00
#
_symmetry.space_group_name_H-M   'P 1'
#
loop_
_entity.id
_entity.type
_entity.pdbx_description
1 polymer ?
#
loop_
_entity_poly.entity_id
_entity_poly.type
_entity_poly.pdbx_seq_one_letter_code
_entity_poly.pdbx_strand_id
1 'polypeptide(L)'
;AGALERLEQTAAQFEAGDVLLLRGGAPTYGQFRDVPDLVATPLRFGFGVNALPVKSSNPGAYADALAQQVQIWQAEGRTVYAVLSASGGDLALPGLRYVPVGQLDMRVPEYEQLTDQKPRNIAELALAFGIYRIEEGTAGHLPTLAPPLTPSDTAAQVRGFYLAEPHATGGHYTWTDGNALLRLPWPDGPTQLVLEVAGGERPAQLGAAQVCASVLPEAMPWSILLDVEGAFTPLGCVTIGEAMQRYTLPLDVTGLTRPTTGSLLLRLESTPWVPAQADPRLNDQRPLGVQFGGLTLE
;
A
#
# COMPACT_ATOMS: atom_id res chain seq x y z
N ALA A 1 -13.09 12.01 18.95
CA ALA A 1 -12.73 10.74 19.59
C ALA A 1 -11.23 10.69 19.82
N GLY A 2 -10.77 10.31 21.01
CA GLY A 2 -9.35 10.13 21.30
C GLY A 2 -8.81 8.79 20.77
N ALA A 3 -7.51 8.57 20.84
CA ALA A 3 -6.86 7.33 20.37
C ALA A 3 -7.46 6.06 20.99
N LEU A 4 -7.71 6.07 22.31
CA LEU A 4 -8.28 4.92 23.03
C LEU A 4 -9.69 4.56 22.54
N GLU A 5 -10.55 5.56 22.33
CA GLU A 5 -11.92 5.37 21.86
C GLU A 5 -11.93 4.78 20.43
N ARG A 6 -10.99 5.21 19.57
CA ARG A 6 -10.83 4.61 18.23
C ARG A 6 -10.35 3.17 18.30
N LEU A 7 -9.41 2.87 19.20
CA LEU A 7 -8.94 1.49 19.41
C LEU A 7 -10.04 0.60 19.97
N GLU A 8 -10.88 1.10 20.88
CA GLU A 8 -12.05 0.38 21.39
C GLU A 8 -13.08 0.11 20.28
N GLN A 9 -13.41 1.12 19.48
CA GLN A 9 -14.29 0.97 18.30
C GLN A 9 -13.74 -0.04 17.30
N THR A 10 -12.42 -0.13 17.17
CA THR A 10 -11.75 -1.08 16.28
C THR A 10 -11.80 -2.49 16.87
N ALA A 11 -11.48 -2.64 18.15
CA ALA A 11 -11.55 -3.92 18.84
C ALA A 11 -12.96 -4.51 18.81
N ALA A 12 -14.00 -3.67 18.93
CA ALA A 12 -15.40 -4.09 18.86
C ALA A 12 -15.84 -4.67 17.50
N GLN A 13 -15.02 -4.54 16.45
CA GLN A 13 -15.29 -5.15 15.13
C GLN A 13 -14.87 -6.62 15.07
N PHE A 14 -14.14 -7.12 16.05
CA PHE A 14 -13.54 -8.46 16.04
C PHE A 14 -14.09 -9.33 17.17
N GLU A 15 -14.22 -10.62 16.91
CA GLU A 15 -14.67 -11.61 17.87
C GLU A 15 -13.51 -12.19 18.69
N ALA A 16 -13.85 -12.80 19.82
CA ALA A 16 -12.90 -13.53 20.63
C ALA A 16 -12.36 -14.74 19.84
N GLY A 17 -11.07 -14.72 19.50
CA GLY A 17 -10.42 -15.79 18.73
C GLY A 17 -9.97 -15.35 17.35
N ASP A 18 -10.47 -14.22 16.83
CA ASP A 18 -10.01 -13.64 15.58
C ASP A 18 -8.51 -13.32 15.65
N VAL A 19 -7.84 -13.46 14.51
CA VAL A 19 -6.41 -13.19 14.35
C VAL A 19 -6.22 -12.07 13.35
N LEU A 20 -5.51 -11.02 13.77
CA LEU A 20 -5.17 -9.88 12.92
C LEU A 20 -3.68 -9.93 12.60
N LEU A 21 -3.34 -10.00 11.33
CA LEU A 21 -1.99 -9.82 10.82
C LEU A 21 -1.83 -8.36 10.41
N LEU A 22 -1.08 -7.59 11.20
CA LEU A 22 -0.88 -6.15 10.96
C LEU A 22 0.41 -5.92 10.20
N ARG A 23 0.34 -5.14 9.12
CA ARG A 23 1.52 -4.70 8.39
C ARG A 23 1.35 -3.27 7.89
N GLY A 24 2.42 -2.50 7.98
CA GLY A 24 2.56 -1.22 7.32
C GLY A 24 3.96 -1.14 6.76
N GLY A 25 4.07 -0.68 5.52
CA GLY A 25 5.34 -0.46 4.83
C GLY A 25 5.34 0.97 4.32
N ALA A 26 5.88 1.92 5.05
CA ALA A 26 6.22 3.17 4.35
C ALA A 26 7.28 2.87 3.29
N PRO A 27 7.42 3.75 2.27
CA PRO A 27 8.42 3.59 1.23
C PRO A 27 9.86 3.48 1.78
N THR A 28 10.10 3.94 3.01
CA THR A 28 11.34 3.70 3.74
C THR A 28 11.09 2.89 5.02
N TYR A 29 11.76 1.74 5.12
CA TYR A 29 11.65 0.79 6.24
C TYR A 29 11.91 1.44 7.62
N GLY A 30 12.72 2.50 7.69
CA GLY A 30 13.15 3.10 8.96
C GLY A 30 12.12 3.98 9.67
N GLN A 31 11.23 4.66 8.95
CA GLN A 31 10.36 5.70 9.55
C GLN A 31 9.02 5.16 10.07
N PHE A 32 8.58 3.98 9.60
CA PHE A 32 7.24 3.47 9.94
C PHE A 32 7.20 1.97 10.26
N ARG A 33 8.36 1.32 10.50
CA ARG A 33 8.44 -0.10 10.94
C ARG A 33 7.57 -0.39 12.16
N ASP A 34 7.49 0.58 13.06
CA ASP A 34 6.84 0.43 14.36
C ASP A 34 5.36 0.91 14.33
N VAL A 35 4.87 1.42 13.20
CA VAL A 35 3.45 1.82 13.03
C VAL A 35 2.47 0.68 13.34
N PRO A 36 2.68 -0.55 12.85
CA PRO A 36 1.81 -1.66 13.23
C PRO A 36 1.77 -1.90 14.74
N ASP A 37 2.85 -1.62 15.48
CA ASP A 37 2.88 -1.83 16.93
C ASP A 37 2.02 -0.82 17.69
N LEU A 38 1.86 0.40 17.16
CA LEU A 38 1.00 1.45 17.74
C LEU A 38 -0.47 1.02 17.78
N VAL A 39 -0.86 0.06 16.93
CA VAL A 39 -2.21 -0.51 16.88
C VAL A 39 -2.24 -1.91 17.47
N ALA A 40 -1.29 -2.78 17.09
CA ALA A 40 -1.29 -4.18 17.51
C ALA A 40 -1.13 -4.34 19.03
N THR A 41 -0.23 -3.55 19.64
CA THR A 41 0.05 -3.64 21.09
C THR A 41 -1.19 -3.32 21.92
N PRO A 42 -1.87 -2.17 21.74
CA PRO A 42 -3.07 -1.88 22.53
C PRO A 42 -4.23 -2.83 22.21
N LEU A 43 -4.43 -3.23 20.94
CA LEU A 43 -5.48 -4.22 20.61
C LEU A 43 -5.24 -5.54 21.36
N ARG A 44 -4.00 -6.00 21.42
CA ARG A 44 -3.64 -7.25 22.09
C ARG A 44 -3.73 -7.18 23.61
N PHE A 45 -3.05 -6.20 24.21
CA PHE A 45 -2.90 -6.16 25.67
C PHE A 45 -3.99 -5.35 26.36
N GLY A 46 -4.62 -4.40 25.67
CA GLY A 46 -5.73 -3.58 26.20
C GLY A 46 -7.11 -4.18 25.93
N PHE A 47 -7.30 -4.83 24.77
CA PHE A 47 -8.62 -5.30 24.32
C PHE A 47 -8.71 -6.81 24.06
N GLY A 48 -7.62 -7.56 24.26
CA GLY A 48 -7.64 -9.03 24.14
C GLY A 48 -7.78 -9.58 22.72
N VAL A 49 -7.58 -8.76 21.69
CA VAL A 49 -7.63 -9.17 20.28
C VAL A 49 -6.31 -9.83 19.89
N ASN A 50 -6.30 -10.94 19.13
CA ASN A 50 -5.04 -11.56 18.70
C ASN A 50 -4.38 -10.79 17.55
N ALA A 51 -3.82 -9.62 17.87
CA ALA A 51 -3.13 -8.75 16.93
C ALA A 51 -1.62 -9.07 16.87
N LEU A 52 -1.15 -9.44 15.68
CA LEU A 52 0.21 -9.89 15.40
C LEU A 52 0.85 -8.98 14.34
N PRO A 53 1.84 -8.14 14.70
CA PRO A 53 2.57 -7.34 13.73
C PRO A 53 3.53 -8.22 12.92
N VAL A 54 3.47 -8.13 11.59
CA VAL A 54 4.38 -8.85 10.67
C VAL A 54 5.59 -7.96 10.36
N LYS A 55 6.68 -8.19 11.10
CA LYS A 55 7.92 -7.41 11.00
C LYS A 55 8.96 -8.12 10.14
N SER A 56 9.02 -7.78 8.86
CA SER A 56 10.25 -7.97 8.09
C SER A 56 10.32 -7.06 6.87
N SER A 57 11.55 -6.87 6.39
CA SER A 57 11.88 -6.20 5.12
C SER A 57 11.67 -7.09 3.90
N ASN A 58 11.44 -8.40 4.08
CA ASN A 58 11.21 -9.36 3.01
C ASN A 58 10.11 -10.38 3.41
N PRO A 59 8.83 -9.96 3.46
CA PRO A 59 7.74 -10.84 3.88
C PRO A 59 7.48 -12.01 2.95
N GLY A 60 7.83 -11.87 1.67
CA GLY A 60 7.76 -12.92 0.67
C GLY A 60 8.57 -14.17 1.02
N ALA A 61 9.74 -14.01 1.66
CA ALA A 61 10.61 -15.14 2.02
C ALA A 61 9.95 -16.19 2.93
N TYR A 62 8.88 -15.82 3.62
CA TYR A 62 8.10 -16.71 4.49
C TYR A 62 6.61 -16.73 4.14
N ALA A 63 6.24 -16.26 2.94
CA ALA A 63 4.84 -16.14 2.52
C ALA A 63 4.11 -17.48 2.54
N ASP A 64 4.74 -18.56 2.05
CA ASP A 64 4.14 -19.91 2.06
C ASP A 64 3.92 -20.41 3.49
N ALA A 65 4.90 -20.23 4.37
CA ALA A 65 4.80 -20.64 5.77
C ALA A 65 3.72 -19.86 6.53
N LEU A 66 3.60 -18.55 6.27
CA LEU A 66 2.52 -17.75 6.83
C LEU A 66 1.16 -18.13 6.26
N ALA A 67 1.05 -18.39 4.96
CA ALA A 67 -0.20 -18.84 4.35
C ALA A 67 -0.66 -20.17 4.96
N GLN A 68 0.25 -21.12 5.15
CA GLN A 68 -0.03 -22.38 5.85
C GLN A 68 -0.50 -22.13 7.29
N GLN A 69 0.15 -21.22 8.02
CA GLN A 69 -0.26 -20.90 9.39
C GLN A 69 -1.67 -20.28 9.44
N VAL A 70 -2.02 -19.43 8.47
CA VAL A 70 -3.36 -18.87 8.35
C VAL A 70 -4.39 -19.97 8.09
N GLN A 71 -4.10 -20.91 7.20
CA GLN A 71 -4.99 -22.05 6.92
C GLN A 71 -5.20 -22.93 8.15
N ILE A 72 -4.15 -23.13 8.97
CA ILE A 72 -4.27 -23.85 10.25
C ILE A 72 -5.22 -23.12 11.19
N TRP A 73 -5.09 -21.80 11.36
CA TRP A 73 -6.02 -21.02 12.20
C TRP A 73 -7.46 -21.06 11.68
N GLN A 74 -7.65 -21.00 10.36
CA GLN A 74 -8.98 -21.14 9.75
C GLN A 74 -9.57 -22.54 9.98
N ALA A 75 -8.76 -23.60 9.91
CA ALA A 75 -9.19 -24.97 10.22
C ALA A 75 -9.55 -25.17 11.70
N GLU A 76 -8.97 -24.37 12.61
CA GLU A 76 -9.38 -24.28 14.02
C GLU A 76 -10.69 -23.49 14.23
N GLY A 77 -11.28 -22.94 13.16
CA GLY A 77 -12.51 -22.16 13.21
C GLY A 77 -12.32 -20.66 13.50
N ARG A 78 -11.09 -20.13 13.36
CA ARG A 78 -10.81 -18.71 13.57
C ARG A 78 -10.97 -17.90 12.29
N THR A 79 -11.46 -16.67 12.40
CA THR A 79 -11.37 -15.71 11.30
C THR A 79 -10.02 -15.02 11.32
N VAL A 80 -9.38 -14.92 10.17
CA VAL A 80 -8.07 -14.27 10.03
C VAL A 80 -8.21 -13.04 9.13
N TYR A 81 -7.62 -11.94 9.56
CA TYR A 81 -7.64 -10.65 8.87
C TYR A 81 -6.23 -10.19 8.54
N ALA A 82 -6.04 -9.61 7.36
CA ALA A 82 -4.89 -8.77 7.04
C ALA A 82 -5.30 -7.32 7.28
N VAL A 83 -4.55 -6.60 8.13
CA VAL A 83 -4.76 -5.19 8.44
C VAL A 83 -3.55 -4.43 7.90
N LEU A 84 -3.73 -3.82 6.74
CA LEU A 84 -2.64 -3.33 5.90
C LEU A 84 -2.66 -1.80 5.81
N SER A 85 -1.52 -1.17 6.08
CA SER A 85 -1.34 0.26 5.82
C SER A 85 -0.72 0.47 4.43
N ALA A 86 -0.37 1.72 4.10
CA ALA A 86 0.34 2.03 2.86
C ALA A 86 1.53 1.09 2.64
N SER A 87 1.72 0.71 1.38
CA SER A 87 2.59 -0.38 0.92
C SER A 87 2.54 -1.71 1.70
N GLY A 88 1.43 -2.04 2.35
CA GLY A 88 1.27 -3.29 3.09
C GLY A 88 1.01 -4.52 2.20
N GLY A 89 0.75 -4.32 0.91
CA GLY A 89 0.45 -5.37 -0.07
C GLY A 89 1.63 -6.28 -0.39
N ASP A 90 2.85 -6.00 0.06
CA ASP A 90 3.95 -6.97 0.01
C ASP A 90 3.76 -8.16 0.97
N LEU A 91 2.85 -8.08 1.95
CA LEU A 91 2.28 -9.26 2.62
C LEU A 91 1.27 -9.93 1.69
N ALA A 92 1.78 -10.71 0.74
CA ALA A 92 1.00 -11.53 -0.16
C ALA A 92 1.06 -13.00 0.29
N LEU A 93 -0.08 -13.61 0.63
CA LEU A 93 -0.15 -15.00 1.10
C LEU A 93 -0.65 -15.92 -0.02
N PRO A 94 0.20 -16.77 -0.62
CA PRO A 94 -0.18 -17.65 -1.71
C PRO A 94 -1.34 -18.58 -1.35
N GLY A 95 -2.24 -18.82 -2.31
CA GLY A 95 -3.41 -19.68 -2.09
C GLY A 95 -4.55 -19.02 -1.33
N LEU A 96 -4.40 -17.78 -0.88
CA LEU A 96 -5.41 -17.02 -0.14
C LEU A 96 -5.83 -15.77 -0.91
N ARG A 97 -7.02 -15.27 -0.61
CA ARG A 97 -7.53 -14.00 -1.17
C ARG A 97 -7.92 -13.03 -0.07
N TYR A 98 -7.82 -11.74 -0.38
CA TYR A 98 -8.13 -10.65 0.54
C TYR A 98 -9.46 -10.02 0.15
N VAL A 99 -10.44 -10.11 1.05
CA VAL A 99 -11.76 -9.50 0.89
C VAL A 99 -11.83 -8.22 1.72
N PRO A 100 -12.00 -7.04 1.12
CA PRO A 100 -12.13 -5.81 1.89
C PRO A 100 -13.39 -5.86 2.76
N VAL A 101 -13.24 -5.60 4.06
CA VAL A 101 -14.35 -5.63 5.02
C VAL A 101 -14.44 -4.38 5.88
N GLY A 102 -13.42 -3.52 5.86
CA GLY A 102 -13.44 -2.28 6.61
C GLY A 102 -12.14 -1.50 6.49
N GLN A 103 -12.06 -0.43 7.29
CA GLN A 103 -10.89 0.40 7.44
C GLN A 103 -10.75 0.81 8.90
N LEU A 104 -9.51 1.01 9.31
CA LEU A 104 -9.13 1.67 10.55
C LEU A 104 -8.48 3.00 10.18
N ASP A 105 -9.11 4.12 10.56
CA ASP A 105 -8.51 5.45 10.48
C ASP A 105 -8.45 6.05 11.89
N MET A 106 -7.23 6.26 12.38
CA MET A 106 -6.98 6.90 13.65
C MET A 106 -6.09 8.11 13.45
N ARG A 107 -6.66 9.28 13.76
CA ARG A 107 -5.98 10.57 13.76
C ARG A 107 -5.82 11.04 15.19
N VAL A 108 -4.57 11.21 15.63
CA VAL A 108 -4.24 11.58 17.01
C VAL A 108 -3.38 12.84 16.98
N PRO A 109 -3.74 13.90 17.72
CA PRO A 109 -2.84 15.03 17.89
C PRO A 109 -1.60 14.56 18.66
N GLU A 110 -0.43 14.79 18.09
CA GLU A 110 0.87 14.49 18.68
C GLU A 110 1.77 15.73 18.60
N TYR A 111 2.69 15.91 19.55
CA TYR A 111 3.75 16.88 19.35
C TYR A 111 4.62 16.46 18.17
N GLU A 112 5.08 17.42 17.37
CA GLU A 112 5.99 17.12 16.26
C GLU A 112 7.18 16.27 16.72
N GLN A 113 7.40 15.12 16.07
CA GLN A 113 8.53 14.25 16.33
C GLN A 113 9.78 14.74 15.56
N LEU A 114 10.33 15.86 16.01
CA LEU A 114 11.54 16.45 15.43
C LEU A 114 12.78 15.86 16.10
N THR A 115 13.79 15.51 15.29
CA THR A 115 15.04 14.93 15.80
C THR A 115 16.10 15.98 16.13
N ASP A 116 15.96 17.20 15.58
CA ASP A 116 16.96 18.27 15.58
C ASP A 116 16.52 19.54 16.32
N GLN A 117 15.25 19.65 16.70
CA GLN A 117 14.73 20.80 17.44
C GLN A 117 13.60 20.40 18.40
N LYS A 118 13.27 21.30 19.33
CA LYS A 118 12.13 21.10 20.23
C LYS A 118 10.82 21.15 19.43
N PRO A 119 9.84 20.28 19.73
CA PRO A 119 8.52 20.37 19.14
C PRO A 119 7.93 21.76 19.43
N ARG A 120 7.39 22.39 18.40
CA ARG A 120 6.75 23.71 18.52
C ARG A 120 5.29 23.69 18.05
N ASN A 121 4.91 22.68 17.27
CA ASN A 121 3.55 22.45 16.85
C ASN A 121 2.98 21.15 17.40
N ILE A 122 1.65 21.08 17.36
CA ILE A 122 0.89 19.84 17.46
C ILE A 122 0.62 19.41 16.02
N ALA A 123 1.22 18.29 15.62
CA ALA A 123 0.95 17.63 14.36
C ALA A 123 -0.14 16.58 14.53
N GLU A 124 -0.78 16.16 13.44
CA GLU A 124 -1.70 15.03 13.46
C GLU A 124 -0.94 13.77 13.04
N LEU A 125 -0.82 12.80 13.94
CA LEU A 125 -0.42 11.44 13.59
C LEU A 125 -1.63 10.73 12.97
N ALA A 126 -1.55 10.46 11.67
CA ALA A 126 -2.54 9.66 10.96
C ALA A 126 -2.07 8.21 10.85
N LEU A 127 -2.87 7.28 11.37
CA LEU A 127 -2.69 5.83 11.22
C LEU A 127 -3.89 5.29 10.43
N ALA A 128 -3.66 4.98 9.16
CA ALA A 128 -4.69 4.46 8.26
C ALA A 128 -4.35 3.03 7.81
N PHE A 129 -5.33 2.13 7.93
CA PHE A 129 -5.24 0.74 7.51
C PHE A 129 -6.50 0.28 6.78
N GLY A 130 -6.34 -0.47 5.69
CA GLY A 130 -7.39 -1.32 5.14
C GLY A 130 -7.50 -2.62 5.94
N ILE A 131 -8.73 -3.08 6.19
CA ILE A 131 -9.02 -4.34 6.85
C ILE A 131 -9.56 -5.31 5.81
N TYR A 132 -8.86 -6.43 5.64
CA TYR A 132 -9.19 -7.47 4.68
C TYR A 132 -9.42 -8.79 5.42
N ARG A 133 -10.58 -9.41 5.24
CA ARG A 133 -10.79 -10.79 5.67
C ARG A 133 -10.02 -11.71 4.72
N ILE A 134 -9.23 -12.61 5.28
CA ILE A 134 -8.48 -13.60 4.52
C ILE A 134 -9.39 -14.80 4.31
N GLU A 135 -9.61 -15.15 3.04
CA GLU A 135 -10.46 -16.27 2.63
C GLU A 135 -9.66 -17.23 1.74
N GLU A 136 -10.17 -18.44 1.55
CA GLU A 136 -9.60 -19.39 0.61
C GLU A 136 -9.59 -18.80 -0.82
N GLY A 137 -8.44 -18.89 -1.48
CA GLY A 137 -8.21 -18.43 -2.84
C GLY A 137 -7.83 -19.58 -3.77
N THR A 138 -7.31 -19.23 -4.94
CA THR A 138 -6.81 -20.24 -5.88
C THR A 138 -5.41 -20.67 -5.46
N ALA A 139 -5.17 -21.99 -5.34
CA ALA A 139 -3.87 -22.53 -4.97
C ALA A 139 -2.74 -21.96 -5.83
N GLY A 140 -1.66 -21.51 -5.19
CA GLY A 140 -0.51 -20.88 -5.84
C GLY A 140 -0.72 -19.45 -6.32
N HIS A 141 -1.96 -18.93 -6.39
CA HIS A 141 -2.20 -17.54 -6.74
C HIS A 141 -1.83 -16.59 -5.60
N LEU A 142 -1.36 -15.39 -5.94
CA LEU A 142 -1.19 -14.30 -4.98
C LEU A 142 -2.50 -13.51 -4.82
N PRO A 143 -2.76 -12.96 -3.62
CA PRO A 143 -3.92 -12.11 -3.40
C PRO A 143 -3.85 -10.86 -4.27
N THR A 144 -4.91 -10.62 -5.03
CA THR A 144 -5.08 -9.45 -5.89
C THR A 144 -6.43 -8.82 -5.60
N LEU A 145 -6.54 -7.51 -5.82
CA LEU A 145 -7.82 -6.80 -5.80
C LEU A 145 -8.25 -6.52 -7.23
N ALA A 146 -9.54 -6.73 -7.52
CA ALA A 146 -10.10 -6.35 -8.81
C ALA A 146 -10.15 -4.82 -8.94
N PRO A 147 -9.70 -4.23 -10.05
CA PRO A 147 -9.96 -2.82 -10.35
C PRO A 147 -11.47 -2.52 -10.38
N PRO A 148 -11.92 -1.29 -10.06
CA PRO A 148 -11.11 -0.09 -9.81
C PRO A 148 -10.35 -0.13 -8.49
N LEU A 149 -9.09 0.30 -8.51
CA LEU A 149 -8.26 0.51 -7.32
C LEU A 149 -8.26 1.98 -6.91
N THR A 150 -8.21 2.21 -5.61
CA THR A 150 -8.24 3.52 -4.95
C THR A 150 -6.99 3.71 -4.08
N PRO A 151 -6.74 4.91 -3.54
CA PRO A 151 -5.61 5.18 -2.65
C PRO A 151 -5.68 4.40 -1.33
N SER A 152 -6.85 3.85 -0.98
CA SER A 152 -7.06 3.07 0.23
C SER A 152 -6.94 1.54 0.01
N ASP A 153 -6.74 1.10 -1.23
CA ASP A 153 -6.56 -0.32 -1.58
C ASP A 153 -5.12 -0.78 -1.30
N THR A 154 -4.76 -0.69 -0.02
CA THR A 154 -3.43 -0.99 0.53
C THR A 154 -2.95 -2.42 0.24
N ALA A 155 -3.86 -3.40 0.09
CA ALA A 155 -3.51 -4.75 -0.35
C ALA A 155 -2.94 -4.81 -1.78
N ALA A 156 -3.30 -3.87 -2.65
CA ALA A 156 -2.72 -3.76 -3.99
C ALA A 156 -1.39 -2.98 -3.99
N GLN A 157 -1.14 -2.15 -2.97
CA GLN A 157 0.08 -1.35 -2.86
C GLN A 157 1.23 -2.18 -2.31
N VAL A 158 2.17 -2.60 -3.18
CA VAL A 158 3.29 -3.47 -2.80
C VAL A 158 4.45 -2.68 -2.21
N ARG A 159 4.79 -1.51 -2.78
CA ARG A 159 5.85 -0.62 -2.30
C ARG A 159 5.68 0.79 -2.86
N GLY A 160 6.36 1.74 -2.24
CA GLY A 160 6.55 3.08 -2.79
C GLY A 160 5.34 4.00 -2.60
N PHE A 161 4.40 3.67 -1.71
CA PHE A 161 3.22 4.48 -1.41
C PHE A 161 3.25 5.02 0.02
N TYR A 162 2.96 6.31 0.17
CA TYR A 162 2.71 6.94 1.47
C TYR A 162 1.24 6.73 1.91
N LEU A 163 0.91 7.16 3.12
CA LEU A 163 -0.47 7.16 3.60
C LEU A 163 -1.37 8.02 2.71
N ALA A 164 -2.65 7.63 2.62
CA ALA A 164 -3.63 8.42 1.88
C ALA A 164 -3.87 9.77 2.57
N GLU A 165 -3.87 10.83 1.78
CA GLU A 165 -4.09 12.20 2.18
C GLU A 165 -5.38 12.73 1.55
N PRO A 166 -6.13 13.60 2.25
CA PRO A 166 -7.31 14.23 1.67
C PRO A 166 -6.90 15.25 0.59
N HIS A 167 -7.67 15.30 -0.50
CA HIS A 167 -7.51 16.33 -1.53
C HIS A 167 -8.38 17.55 -1.21
N ALA A 168 -7.90 18.76 -1.52
CA ALA A 168 -8.61 20.01 -1.23
C ALA A 168 -9.97 20.13 -1.94
N THR A 169 -10.10 19.52 -3.12
CA THR A 169 -11.36 19.49 -3.90
C THR A 169 -12.27 18.31 -3.55
N GLY A 170 -11.95 17.55 -2.50
CA GLY A 170 -12.63 16.31 -2.13
C GLY A 170 -11.95 15.06 -2.71
N GLY A 171 -12.17 13.92 -2.06
CA GLY A 171 -11.47 12.66 -2.36
C GLY A 171 -10.17 12.49 -1.58
N HIS A 172 -9.48 11.39 -1.86
CA HIS A 172 -8.19 11.06 -1.28
C HIS A 172 -7.19 10.79 -2.40
N TYR A 173 -5.92 10.89 -2.10
CA TYR A 173 -4.82 10.46 -2.96
C TYR A 173 -3.70 9.91 -2.08
N THR A 174 -2.76 9.17 -2.65
CA THR A 174 -1.51 8.82 -1.96
C THR A 174 -0.35 9.33 -2.78
N TRP A 175 0.66 9.89 -2.13
CA TRP A 175 1.92 10.17 -2.79
C TRP A 175 2.68 8.86 -3.05
N THR A 176 3.34 8.76 -4.20
CA THR A 176 4.38 7.77 -4.43
C THR A 176 5.75 8.30 -3.98
N ASP A 177 6.74 7.43 -3.78
CA ASP A 177 8.12 7.82 -3.45
C ASP A 177 9.02 8.04 -4.68
N GLY A 178 8.44 7.94 -5.88
CA GLY A 178 9.15 7.94 -7.16
C GLY A 178 9.29 6.56 -7.81
N ASN A 179 9.06 5.47 -7.06
CA ASN A 179 9.11 4.09 -7.57
C ASN A 179 8.09 3.19 -6.85
N ALA A 180 6.83 3.38 -7.23
CA ALA A 180 5.70 2.66 -6.68
C ALA A 180 5.40 1.37 -7.43
N LEU A 181 4.99 0.32 -6.71
CA LEU A 181 4.51 -0.93 -7.29
C LEU A 181 3.10 -1.27 -6.82
N LEU A 182 2.23 -1.55 -7.78
CA LEU A 182 0.91 -2.11 -7.58
C LEU A 182 0.89 -3.57 -8.03
N ARG A 183 0.13 -4.41 -7.32
CA ARG A 183 -0.20 -5.76 -7.76
C ARG A 183 -1.60 -5.77 -8.36
N LEU A 184 -1.69 -6.22 -9.61
CA LEU A 184 -2.92 -6.37 -10.37
C LEU A 184 -3.21 -7.85 -10.63
N PRO A 185 -4.48 -8.25 -10.80
CA PRO A 185 -4.80 -9.54 -11.38
C PRO A 185 -4.27 -9.60 -12.82
N TRP A 186 -3.86 -10.80 -13.26
CA TRP A 186 -3.48 -11.01 -14.67
C TRP A 186 -4.68 -10.73 -15.59
N PRO A 187 -4.57 -9.83 -16.59
CA PRO A 187 -5.68 -9.53 -17.48
C PRO A 187 -5.92 -10.67 -18.49
N ASP A 188 -7.17 -10.87 -18.89
CA ASP A 188 -7.56 -11.95 -19.82
C ASP A 188 -7.14 -11.68 -21.29
N GLY A 189 -6.71 -10.46 -21.60
CA GLY A 189 -6.23 -10.04 -22.91
C GLY A 189 -5.72 -8.60 -22.91
N PRO A 190 -5.46 -8.02 -24.09
CA PRO A 190 -5.12 -6.60 -24.22
C PRO A 190 -6.25 -5.72 -23.66
N THR A 191 -5.89 -4.72 -22.85
CA THR A 191 -6.80 -3.80 -22.16
C THR A 191 -6.14 -2.41 -22.08
N GLN A 192 -6.87 -1.42 -21.60
CA GLN A 192 -6.38 -0.08 -21.31
C GLN A 192 -6.19 0.10 -19.81
N LEU A 193 -5.00 0.54 -19.41
CA LEU A 193 -4.70 0.99 -18.07
C LEU A 193 -5.07 2.47 -17.96
N VAL A 194 -6.07 2.81 -17.16
CA VAL A 194 -6.42 4.21 -16.88
C VAL A 194 -5.93 4.58 -15.49
N LEU A 195 -4.97 5.50 -15.43
CA LEU A 195 -4.37 6.03 -14.21
C LEU A 195 -4.98 7.38 -13.88
N GLU A 196 -5.49 7.54 -12.66
CA GLU A 196 -5.87 8.83 -12.12
C GLU A 196 -4.70 9.35 -11.28
N VAL A 197 -3.96 10.32 -11.81
CA VAL A 197 -2.70 10.82 -11.22
C VAL A 197 -2.52 12.32 -11.38
N ALA A 198 -1.70 12.92 -10.52
CA ALA A 198 -1.32 14.34 -10.55
C ALA A 198 0.15 14.55 -10.15
N GLY A 199 0.76 15.63 -10.60
CA GLY A 199 2.09 16.07 -10.17
C GLY A 199 2.08 16.84 -8.84
N GLY A 200 0.90 17.31 -8.40
CA GLY A 200 0.74 18.23 -7.26
C GLY A 200 1.49 19.55 -7.46
N GLU A 201 1.70 20.30 -6.37
CA GLU A 201 2.37 21.61 -6.34
C GLU A 201 3.90 21.51 -6.57
N ARG A 202 4.32 20.69 -7.54
CA ARG A 202 5.72 20.53 -7.92
C ARG A 202 6.27 21.87 -8.43
N PRO A 203 7.39 22.37 -7.89
CA PRO A 203 7.98 23.63 -8.31
C PRO A 203 8.36 23.63 -9.80
N ALA A 204 8.03 24.72 -10.51
CA ALA A 204 8.26 24.84 -11.95
C ALA A 204 9.74 24.67 -12.36
N GLN A 205 10.69 25.05 -11.49
CA GLN A 205 12.13 24.88 -11.74
C GLN A 205 12.57 23.41 -11.82
N LEU A 206 11.77 22.46 -11.33
CA LEU A 206 12.04 21.03 -11.41
C LEU A 206 11.47 20.37 -12.67
N GLY A 207 10.91 21.17 -13.58
CA GLY A 207 10.25 20.71 -14.79
C GLY A 207 8.88 20.09 -14.54
N ALA A 208 8.20 19.76 -15.65
CA ALA A 208 6.91 19.08 -15.58
C ALA A 208 7.05 17.70 -14.93
N ALA A 209 6.04 17.30 -14.15
CA ALA A 209 5.98 15.94 -13.62
C ALA A 209 5.72 14.95 -14.76
N GLN A 210 6.34 13.77 -14.67
CA GLN A 210 6.15 12.66 -15.59
C GLN A 210 6.00 11.38 -14.79
N VAL A 211 5.09 10.51 -15.22
CA VAL A 211 5.00 9.13 -14.74
C VAL A 211 5.20 8.17 -15.91
N CYS A 212 6.11 7.23 -15.72
CA CYS A 212 6.35 6.12 -16.62
C CYS A 212 5.76 4.84 -16.00
N ALA A 213 4.97 4.11 -16.78
CA ALA A 213 4.41 2.84 -16.36
C ALA A 213 5.14 1.69 -17.05
N SER A 214 5.34 0.60 -16.31
CA SER A 214 5.92 -0.62 -16.84
C SER A 214 5.38 -1.82 -16.06
N VAL A 215 5.42 -3.02 -16.64
CA VAL A 215 4.84 -4.22 -16.04
C VAL A 215 5.82 -5.38 -15.94
N LEU A 216 5.62 -6.24 -14.94
CA LEU A 216 6.39 -7.45 -14.73
C LEU A 216 5.47 -8.60 -14.29
N PRO A 217 5.50 -9.77 -14.96
CA PRO A 217 4.88 -10.99 -14.45
C PRO A 217 5.43 -11.36 -13.08
N GLU A 218 4.57 -11.47 -12.07
CA GLU A 218 5.01 -11.70 -10.70
C GLU A 218 5.11 -13.20 -10.41
N ALA A 219 6.18 -13.86 -10.86
CA ALA A 219 6.32 -15.31 -10.71
C ALA A 219 6.38 -15.81 -9.24
N MET A 220 6.68 -14.92 -8.30
CA MET A 220 6.73 -15.17 -6.85
C MET A 220 6.54 -13.86 -6.09
N PRO A 221 6.20 -13.86 -4.78
CA PRO A 221 6.02 -12.63 -4.02
C PRO A 221 7.17 -11.63 -4.21
N TRP A 222 6.81 -10.38 -4.55
CA TRP A 222 7.76 -9.32 -4.95
C TRP A 222 9.04 -9.20 -4.10
N SER A 223 8.97 -9.37 -2.79
CA SER A 223 10.15 -9.18 -1.96
C SER A 223 11.23 -10.27 -2.14
N ILE A 224 10.92 -11.36 -2.84
CA ILE A 224 11.90 -12.34 -3.34
C ILE A 224 12.39 -11.97 -4.76
N LEU A 225 11.56 -11.30 -5.57
CA LEU A 225 11.92 -10.87 -6.93
C LEU A 225 13.01 -9.79 -6.96
N LEU A 226 13.28 -9.09 -5.85
CA LEU A 226 14.39 -8.12 -5.78
C LEU A 226 15.76 -8.76 -6.07
N ASP A 227 15.90 -10.06 -5.84
CA ASP A 227 17.13 -10.82 -6.10
C ASP A 227 17.14 -11.48 -7.50
N VAL A 228 16.06 -11.37 -8.27
CA VAL A 228 15.89 -11.99 -9.59
C VAL A 228 15.70 -10.91 -10.64
N GLU A 229 16.65 -10.77 -11.56
CA GLU A 229 16.59 -9.82 -12.69
C GLU A 229 15.36 -10.08 -13.58
N GLY A 230 14.24 -9.44 -13.26
CA GLY A 230 13.09 -9.30 -14.14
C GLY A 230 13.10 -7.92 -14.80
N ALA A 231 13.32 -7.86 -16.11
CA ALA A 231 13.19 -6.60 -16.84
C ALA A 231 11.70 -6.22 -16.96
N PHE A 232 11.32 -5.10 -16.36
CA PHE A 232 9.99 -4.54 -16.56
C PHE A 232 9.78 -4.19 -18.04
N THR A 233 8.61 -4.56 -18.58
CA THR A 233 8.20 -4.20 -19.93
C THR A 233 7.54 -2.82 -19.91
N PRO A 234 8.09 -1.81 -20.61
CA PRO A 234 7.55 -0.46 -20.57
C PRO A 234 6.18 -0.39 -21.28
N LEU A 235 5.23 0.33 -20.66
CA LEU A 235 3.94 0.67 -21.27
C LEU A 235 3.96 2.08 -21.89
N GLY A 236 4.77 2.98 -21.35
CA GLY A 236 4.92 4.35 -21.83
C GLY A 236 5.07 5.36 -20.69
N CYS A 237 5.27 6.62 -21.05
CA CYS A 237 5.35 7.74 -20.11
C CYS A 237 4.34 8.82 -20.48
N VAL A 238 3.74 9.45 -19.46
CA VAL A 238 2.84 10.59 -19.62
C VAL A 238 3.34 11.77 -18.81
N THR A 239 3.33 12.95 -19.43
CA THR A 239 3.54 14.22 -18.73
C THR A 239 2.25 14.59 -18.03
N ILE A 240 2.32 14.86 -16.72
CA ILE A 240 1.14 15.11 -15.89
C ILE A 240 1.11 16.54 -15.36
N GLY A 241 -0.11 17.08 -15.22
CA GLY A 241 -0.35 18.40 -14.67
C GLY A 241 -0.35 18.41 -13.14
N GLU A 242 -0.50 19.61 -12.56
CA GLU A 242 -0.64 19.81 -11.12
C GLU A 242 -1.91 19.14 -10.56
N ALA A 243 -3.03 19.28 -11.28
CA ALA A 243 -4.33 18.74 -10.87
C ALA A 243 -4.51 17.27 -11.29
N MET A 244 -5.30 16.55 -10.51
CA MET A 244 -5.66 15.15 -10.77
C MET A 244 -6.35 15.00 -12.13
N GLN A 245 -5.79 14.13 -12.98
CA GLN A 245 -6.31 13.83 -14.32
C GLN A 245 -6.20 12.35 -14.62
N ARG A 246 -6.99 11.89 -15.59
CA ARG A 246 -6.94 10.52 -16.10
C ARG A 246 -6.04 10.42 -17.31
N TYR A 247 -5.12 9.45 -17.29
CA TYR A 247 -4.21 9.13 -18.37
C TYR A 247 -4.36 7.67 -18.74
N THR A 248 -4.48 7.40 -20.04
CA THR A 248 -4.68 6.05 -20.57
C THR A 248 -3.39 5.54 -21.20
N LEU A 249 -3.00 4.32 -20.85
CA LEU A 249 -1.87 3.60 -21.40
C LEU A 249 -2.32 2.22 -21.88
N PRO A 250 -1.84 1.73 -23.04
CA PRO A 250 -2.15 0.38 -23.47
C PRO A 250 -1.49 -0.64 -22.52
N LEU A 251 -2.25 -1.66 -22.11
CA LEU A 251 -1.75 -2.81 -21.37
C LEU A 251 -1.93 -4.06 -22.22
N ASP A 252 -0.87 -4.47 -22.88
CA ASP A 252 -0.83 -5.70 -23.68
C ASP A 252 0.12 -6.72 -23.05
N VAL A 253 -0.45 -7.82 -22.55
CA VAL A 253 0.30 -8.92 -21.93
C VAL A 253 0.50 -10.12 -22.86
N THR A 254 0.09 -10.04 -24.13
CA THR A 254 0.12 -11.19 -25.06
C THR A 254 1.53 -11.71 -25.33
N GLY A 255 2.54 -10.85 -25.24
CA GLY A 255 3.96 -11.22 -25.36
C GLY A 255 4.61 -11.68 -24.04
N LEU A 256 3.88 -11.68 -22.93
CA LEU A 256 4.40 -12.02 -21.60
C LEU A 256 3.97 -13.43 -21.19
N THR A 257 4.85 -14.17 -20.51
CA THR A 257 4.49 -15.47 -19.93
C THR A 257 3.65 -15.26 -18.67
N ARG A 258 2.43 -15.80 -18.67
CA ARG A 258 1.54 -15.78 -17.49
C ARG A 258 2.16 -16.59 -16.34
N PRO A 259 2.39 -16.00 -15.17
CA PRO A 259 2.92 -16.72 -14.02
C PRO A 259 1.81 -17.55 -13.36
N THR A 260 2.22 -18.60 -12.64
CA THR A 260 1.29 -19.46 -11.86
C THR A 260 0.62 -18.72 -10.71
N THR A 261 1.21 -17.61 -10.25
CA THR A 261 0.65 -16.70 -9.25
C THR A 261 -0.57 -15.93 -9.73
N GLY A 262 -0.79 -15.87 -11.05
CA GLY A 262 -1.91 -15.15 -11.66
C GLY A 262 -1.88 -13.64 -11.44
N SER A 263 -0.74 -13.06 -11.06
CA SER A 263 -0.60 -11.63 -10.79
C SER A 263 0.42 -10.94 -11.70
N LEU A 264 0.22 -9.63 -11.86
CA LEU A 264 1.06 -8.72 -12.62
C LEU A 264 1.47 -7.57 -11.71
N LEU A 265 2.74 -7.21 -11.70
CA LEU A 265 3.20 -5.98 -11.04
C LEU A 265 3.17 -4.84 -12.05
N LEU A 266 2.52 -3.76 -11.67
CA LEU A 266 2.57 -2.47 -12.35
C LEU A 266 3.51 -1.55 -11.57
N ARG A 267 4.56 -1.08 -12.23
CA ARG A 267 5.47 -0.08 -11.70
C ARG A 267 5.14 1.30 -12.23
N LEU A 268 5.09 2.27 -11.33
CA LEU A 268 4.95 3.69 -11.59
C LEU A 268 6.25 4.40 -11.19
N GLU A 269 7.01 4.83 -12.18
CA GLU A 269 8.28 5.55 -12.00
C GLU A 269 8.10 7.04 -12.29
N SER A 270 8.67 7.87 -11.43
CA SER A 270 8.72 9.32 -11.61
C SER A 270 9.98 9.88 -10.96
N THR A 271 10.38 11.10 -11.31
CA THR A 271 11.49 11.78 -10.62
C THR A 271 10.95 12.45 -9.35
N PRO A 272 11.24 11.91 -8.14
CA PRO A 272 10.71 12.49 -6.92
C PRO A 272 11.36 13.84 -6.61
N TRP A 273 10.71 14.62 -5.76
CA TRP A 273 11.23 15.86 -5.21
C TRP A 273 10.94 15.93 -3.72
N VAL A 274 11.73 16.71 -2.98
CA VAL A 274 11.53 16.89 -1.53
C VAL A 274 11.04 18.33 -1.29
N PRO A 275 9.82 18.53 -0.79
CA PRO A 275 9.27 19.87 -0.62
C PRO A 275 10.13 20.81 0.21
N ALA A 276 10.65 20.33 1.34
CA ALA A 276 11.54 21.12 2.20
C ALA A 276 12.87 21.52 1.54
N GLN A 277 13.34 20.78 0.52
CA GLN A 277 14.54 21.16 -0.25
C GLN A 277 14.22 22.19 -1.33
N ALA A 278 12.99 22.19 -1.86
CA ALA A 278 12.56 23.11 -2.89
C ALA A 278 12.11 24.47 -2.32
N ASP A 279 11.51 24.48 -1.14
CA ASP A 279 11.11 25.68 -0.41
C ASP A 279 11.45 25.54 1.09
N PRO A 280 12.40 26.34 1.62
CA PRO A 280 12.79 26.29 3.03
C PRO A 280 11.68 26.59 4.04
N ARG A 281 10.51 27.05 3.59
CA ARG A 281 9.33 27.29 4.43
C ARG A 281 8.51 26.01 4.66
N LEU A 282 8.71 24.98 3.85
CA LEU A 282 8.04 23.69 3.97
C LEU A 282 8.85 22.75 4.86
N ASN A 283 8.17 21.87 5.59
CA ASN A 283 8.80 20.93 6.51
C ASN A 283 8.73 19.47 6.02
N ASP A 284 8.08 19.20 4.88
CA ASP A 284 7.96 17.85 4.35
C ASP A 284 9.29 17.38 3.73
N GLN A 285 9.90 16.39 4.38
CA GLN A 285 11.19 15.79 4.02
C GLN A 285 11.02 14.52 3.17
N ARG A 286 9.78 14.10 2.89
CA ARG A 286 9.52 12.90 2.08
C ARG A 286 9.96 13.15 0.63
N PRO A 287 10.62 12.18 -0.03
CA PRO A 287 10.70 12.19 -1.48
C PRO A 287 9.32 11.89 -2.06
N LEU A 288 8.72 12.85 -2.76
CA LEU A 288 7.39 12.76 -3.36
C LEU A 288 7.51 12.62 -4.88
N GLY A 289 6.96 11.53 -5.43
CA GLY A 289 6.86 11.27 -6.86
C GLY A 289 5.63 11.93 -7.46
N VAL A 290 4.53 11.17 -7.54
CA VAL A 290 3.24 11.63 -8.08
C VAL A 290 2.12 11.35 -7.08
N GLN A 291 1.04 12.12 -7.15
CA GLN A 291 -0.21 11.82 -6.48
C GLN A 291 -0.94 10.72 -7.27
N PHE A 292 -1.29 9.63 -6.60
CA PHE A 292 -2.10 8.55 -7.13
C PHE A 292 -3.51 8.63 -6.55
N GLY A 293 -4.49 8.85 -7.43
CA GLY A 293 -5.92 8.90 -7.11
C GLY A 293 -6.66 7.59 -7.40
N GLY A 294 -6.13 6.74 -8.28
CA GLY A 294 -6.74 5.44 -8.57
C GLY A 294 -6.32 4.82 -9.90
N LEU A 295 -6.85 3.63 -10.18
CA LEU A 295 -6.56 2.85 -11.39
C LEU A 295 -7.77 2.03 -11.83
N THR A 296 -8.08 2.01 -13.12
CA THR A 296 -9.04 1.09 -13.74
C THR A 296 -8.42 0.33 -14.92
N LEU A 297 -9.04 -0.80 -15.28
CA LEU A 297 -8.74 -1.55 -16.50
C LEU A 297 -10.00 -1.51 -17.38
N GLU A 298 -9.85 -1.07 -18.63
CA GLU A 298 -10.94 -0.85 -19.61
C GLU A 298 -10.75 -1.62 -20.92
#